data_AF-A0A7Y2TJY2-F1
#
_entry.id   AF-A0A7Y2TJY2-F1
#
_cell.length_a   1.000
_cell.length_b   1.000
_cell.length_c   1.000
_cell.angle_alpha   90.00
_cell.angle_beta   90.00
_cell.angle_gamma   90.00
#
_symmetry.space_group_name_H-M   'P 1'
#
loop_
_entity.id
_entity.type
_entity.pdbx_description
1 polymer ?
#
loop_
_entity_poly.entity_id
_entity_poly.type
_entity_poly.pdbx_seq_one_letter_code
_entity_poly.pdbx_strand_id
1 'polypeptide(L)'
;MRNSILLVILVFLFSCEKNDTNDILPNISVNVTIDLNLPQYINLQTPTGWAETSGGLRGILVLNTGLTPLYKAYERACPNNDCSSPMIFDGSLKMKCSCDNSEYSIIDGSPQTAGNLHFAREYRVNQINPSTINITNF
;
A
#
# COMPACT_ATOMS: atom_id res chain seq x y z
N MET A 1 -27.34 8.31 -52.20
CA MET A 1 -27.03 9.70 -51.77
C MET A 1 -27.91 9.96 -50.57
N ARG A 2 -27.48 10.33 -49.37
CA ARG A 2 -26.26 10.96 -48.87
C ARG A 2 -26.37 10.88 -47.33
N ASN A 3 -25.25 10.65 -46.65
CA ASN A 3 -24.90 10.89 -45.24
C ASN A 3 -26.01 11.41 -44.30
N SER A 4 -26.11 10.95 -43.05
CA SER A 4 -25.04 11.17 -42.08
C SER A 4 -25.11 10.23 -40.87
N ILE A 5 -23.95 9.63 -40.58
CA ILE A 5 -23.59 9.02 -39.30
C ILE A 5 -23.47 10.17 -38.29
N LEU A 6 -24.31 10.20 -37.25
CA LEU A 6 -24.05 10.99 -36.05
C LEU A 6 -23.61 10.04 -34.93
N LEU A 7 -22.31 9.78 -34.90
CA LEU A 7 -21.63 9.13 -33.79
C LEU A 7 -21.52 10.15 -32.66
N VAL A 8 -22.45 10.11 -31.71
CA VAL A 8 -22.35 10.86 -30.45
C VAL A 8 -21.29 10.16 -29.60
N ILE A 9 -20.06 10.67 -29.66
CA ILE A 9 -18.97 10.33 -28.76
C ILE A 9 -19.31 10.95 -27.40
N LEU A 10 -19.84 10.13 -26.49
CA LEU A 10 -19.96 10.44 -25.08
C LEU A 10 -18.62 10.08 -24.42
N VAL A 11 -17.67 11.02 -24.41
CA VAL A 11 -16.46 10.89 -23.61
C VAL A 11 -16.86 11.00 -22.14
N PHE A 12 -17.00 9.87 -21.47
CA PHE A 12 -17.05 9.84 -20.01
C PHE A 12 -15.68 10.28 -19.48
N LEU A 13 -15.60 11.53 -19.03
CA LEU A 13 -14.51 12.01 -18.19
C LEU A 13 -14.71 11.43 -16.78
N PHE A 14 -14.26 10.19 -16.56
CA PHE A 14 -14.06 9.70 -15.21
C PHE A 14 -12.79 10.36 -14.65
N SER A 15 -12.96 11.53 -14.04
CA SER A 15 -11.93 12.10 -13.18
C SER A 15 -11.85 11.22 -11.93
N CYS A 16 -10.78 10.43 -11.82
CA CYS A 16 -10.48 9.70 -10.60
C CYS A 16 -9.99 10.73 -9.57
N GLU A 17 -10.87 11.15 -8.65
CA GLU A 17 -10.45 11.91 -7.48
C GLU A 17 -9.45 11.05 -6.69
N LYS A 18 -8.25 11.59 -6.44
CA LYS A 18 -7.37 11.00 -5.45
C LYS A 18 -8.08 11.14 -4.11
N ASN A 19 -8.44 10.03 -3.48
CA ASN A 19 -8.93 10.04 -2.10
C ASN A 19 -7.88 10.77 -1.25
N ASP A 20 -8.31 11.80 -0.54
CA ASP A 20 -7.48 12.48 0.43
C ASP A 20 -7.23 11.51 1.59
N THR A 21 -6.01 10.97 1.66
CA THR A 21 -5.62 9.94 2.62
C THR A 21 -5.40 10.50 4.02
N ASN A 22 -5.45 11.83 4.17
CA ASN A 22 -5.19 12.55 5.41
C ASN A 22 -3.92 12.04 6.12
N ASP A 23 -2.86 11.83 5.35
CA ASP A 23 -1.60 11.28 5.85
C ASP A 23 -0.77 12.38 6.54
N ILE A 24 -0.59 12.25 7.85
CA ILE A 24 0.12 13.22 8.70
C ILE A 24 1.53 12.77 9.08
N LEU A 25 1.97 11.59 8.63
CA LEU A 25 3.29 11.08 8.97
C LEU A 25 4.39 11.97 8.34
N PRO A 26 5.55 12.16 8.98
CA PRO A 26 6.66 12.87 8.36
C PRO A 26 7.05 12.26 7.02
N ASN A 27 7.22 13.08 5.99
CA ASN A 27 7.66 12.57 4.68
C ASN A 27 9.17 12.32 4.70
N ILE A 28 9.56 11.07 4.45
CA ILE A 28 10.97 10.68 4.28
C ILE A 28 11.14 9.96 2.94
N SER A 29 12.35 10.07 2.38
CA SER A 29 12.68 9.38 1.14
C SER A 29 12.76 7.87 1.37
N VAL A 30 12.00 7.12 0.56
CA VAL A 30 12.00 5.66 0.53
C VAL A 30 12.45 5.21 -0.86
N ASN A 31 13.49 4.38 -0.88
CA ASN A 31 13.98 3.69 -2.06
C ASN A 31 14.59 2.36 -1.62
N VAL A 32 13.76 1.32 -1.52
CA VAL A 32 14.14 0.01 -0.99
C VAL A 32 13.95 -1.03 -2.08
N THR A 33 15.04 -1.70 -2.46
CA THR A 33 14.99 -2.81 -3.41
C THR A 33 15.09 -4.13 -2.65
N ILE A 34 14.21 -5.07 -2.95
CA ILE A 34 14.23 -6.41 -2.36
C ILE A 34 14.34 -7.48 -3.46
N ASP A 35 15.15 -8.51 -3.19
CA ASP A 35 15.28 -9.71 -4.01
C ASP A 35 14.40 -10.82 -3.41
N LEU A 36 13.36 -11.20 -4.14
CA LEU A 36 12.35 -12.18 -3.74
C LEU A 36 12.94 -13.58 -3.51
N ASN A 37 14.14 -13.87 -4.00
CA ASN A 37 14.82 -15.14 -3.77
C ASN A 37 15.51 -15.23 -2.40
N LEU A 38 15.64 -14.13 -1.67
CA LEU A 38 16.24 -14.16 -0.33
C LEU A 38 15.26 -14.84 0.65
N PRO A 39 15.76 -15.65 1.60
CA PRO A 39 14.92 -16.39 2.56
C PRO A 39 13.92 -15.50 3.32
N GLN A 40 14.31 -14.27 3.66
CA GLN A 40 13.46 -13.31 4.36
C GLN A 40 12.25 -12.82 3.55
N TYR A 41 12.28 -12.99 2.22
CA TYR A 41 11.22 -12.54 1.30
C TYR A 41 10.56 -13.70 0.57
N ILE A 42 10.90 -14.95 0.89
CA ILE A 42 10.42 -16.13 0.15
C ILE A 42 8.89 -16.24 0.15
N ASN A 43 8.24 -15.80 1.24
CA ASN A 43 6.78 -15.78 1.35
C ASN A 43 6.14 -14.86 0.30
N LEU A 44 6.82 -13.80 -0.15
CA LEU A 44 6.30 -12.90 -1.19
C LEU A 44 6.17 -13.58 -2.56
N GLN A 45 6.74 -14.78 -2.76
CA GLN A 45 6.55 -15.54 -4.00
C GLN A 45 5.18 -16.22 -4.09
N THR A 46 4.45 -16.33 -2.99
CA THR A 46 3.12 -16.94 -2.93
C THR A 46 2.03 -15.90 -2.71
N PRO A 47 0.86 -16.01 -3.37
CA PRO A 47 -0.30 -15.16 -3.06
C PRO A 47 -0.59 -15.14 -1.56
N THR A 48 -1.01 -13.98 -1.06
CA THR A 48 -1.25 -13.68 0.37
C THR A 48 -0.02 -13.76 1.27
N GLY A 49 1.14 -14.12 0.74
CA GLY A 49 2.38 -14.09 1.49
C GLY A 49 2.86 -12.68 1.72
N TRP A 50 3.58 -12.50 2.82
CA TRP A 50 4.03 -11.19 3.28
C TRP A 50 5.43 -11.28 3.87
N ALA A 51 6.09 -10.13 3.90
CA ALA A 51 7.38 -9.98 4.56
C ALA A 51 7.54 -8.53 5.03
N GLU A 52 8.42 -8.35 6.00
CA GLU A 52 8.79 -7.02 6.48
C GLU A 52 10.16 -6.65 5.94
N THR A 53 10.37 -5.37 5.63
CA THR A 53 11.67 -4.84 5.24
C THR A 53 11.98 -3.54 5.97
N SER A 54 13.27 -3.22 6.10
CA SER A 54 13.73 -1.94 6.61
C SER A 54 13.44 -0.81 5.61
N GLY A 55 13.28 0.41 6.10
CA GLY A 55 12.91 1.58 5.31
C GLY A 55 11.71 2.28 5.95
N GLY A 56 11.30 3.42 5.39
CA GLY A 56 10.25 4.21 6.02
C GLY A 56 10.65 4.68 7.43
N LEU A 57 9.65 5.07 8.21
CA LEU A 57 9.79 5.55 9.58
C LEU A 57 9.98 4.38 10.55
N ARG A 58 9.21 3.29 10.39
CA ARG A 58 9.22 2.14 11.31
C ARG A 58 9.30 0.78 10.60
N GLY A 59 9.76 0.77 9.35
CA GLY A 59 9.76 -0.42 8.51
C GLY A 59 8.56 -0.45 7.56
N ILE A 60 8.58 -1.40 6.64
CA ILE A 60 7.60 -1.53 5.58
C ILE A 60 7.07 -2.97 5.59
N LEU A 61 5.75 -3.11 5.63
CA LEU A 61 5.07 -4.38 5.37
C LEU A 61 4.88 -4.50 3.85
N VAL A 62 5.30 -5.63 3.27
CA VAL A 62 5.10 -5.95 1.86
C VAL A 62 4.20 -7.17 1.77
N LEU A 63 3.23 -7.13 0.85
CA LEU A 63 2.22 -8.15 0.65
C LEU A 63 2.21 -8.56 -0.83
N ASN A 64 2.18 -9.85 -1.11
CA ASN A 64 1.74 -10.35 -2.41
C ASN A 64 0.21 -10.48 -2.39
N THR A 65 -0.48 -9.66 -3.16
CA THR A 65 -1.94 -9.62 -3.19
C THR A 65 -2.55 -10.79 -3.97
N GLY A 66 -1.76 -11.46 -4.82
CA GLY A 66 -2.25 -12.40 -5.82
C GLY A 66 -3.12 -11.76 -6.91
N LEU A 67 -3.21 -10.43 -6.96
CA LEU A 67 -4.10 -9.65 -7.83
C LEU A 67 -3.29 -8.62 -8.64
N THR A 68 -3.95 -7.61 -9.22
CA THR A 68 -3.31 -6.46 -9.86
C THR A 68 -3.65 -5.19 -9.06
N PRO A 69 -2.67 -4.48 -8.46
CA PRO A 69 -1.23 -4.75 -8.49
C PRO A 69 -0.85 -5.99 -7.67
N LEU A 70 0.18 -6.72 -8.15
CA LEU A 70 0.63 -7.98 -7.53
C LEU A 70 1.21 -7.77 -6.13
N TYR A 71 1.81 -6.62 -5.88
CA TYR A 71 2.38 -6.28 -4.60
C TYR A 71 1.81 -4.98 -4.06
N LYS A 72 1.60 -4.95 -2.75
CA LYS A 72 1.30 -3.74 -1.98
C LYS A 72 2.34 -3.59 -0.88
N ALA A 73 2.66 -2.34 -0.54
CA ALA A 73 3.60 -2.04 0.53
C ALA A 73 3.05 -0.91 1.40
N TYR A 74 3.15 -1.06 2.72
CA TYR A 74 2.64 -0.09 3.68
C TYR A 74 3.70 0.26 4.73
N GLU A 75 3.78 1.53 5.09
CA GLU A 75 4.51 2.02 6.26
C GLU A 75 3.98 1.34 7.52
N ARG A 76 4.88 1.03 8.45
CA ARG A 76 4.53 0.43 9.74
C ARG A 76 4.41 1.46 10.86
N ALA A 77 4.73 2.74 10.65
CA ALA A 77 4.36 3.78 11.59
C ALA A 77 2.84 3.94 11.67
N CYS A 78 2.32 4.12 12.88
CA CYS A 78 0.91 4.38 13.11
C CYS A 78 0.48 5.68 12.43
N PRO A 79 -0.58 5.70 11.60
CA PRO A 79 -1.06 6.90 10.90
C PRO A 79 -1.39 8.09 11.82
N ASN A 80 -1.77 7.82 13.07
CA ASN A 80 -1.99 8.86 14.09
C ASN A 80 -0.69 9.50 14.61
N ASN A 81 0.47 8.99 14.20
CA ASN A 81 1.81 9.42 14.61
C ASN A 81 2.01 9.49 16.14
N ASP A 82 1.38 8.59 16.86
CA ASP A 82 1.31 8.52 18.32
C ASP A 82 2.20 7.40 18.90
N CYS A 83 2.78 6.56 18.04
CA CYS A 83 3.59 5.41 18.42
C CYS A 83 5.06 5.50 17.99
N SER A 84 5.96 5.06 18.88
CA SER A 84 7.35 4.76 18.53
C SER A 84 7.54 3.34 17.98
N SER A 85 6.61 2.43 18.27
CA SER A 85 6.65 1.04 17.83
C SER A 85 5.99 0.86 16.47
N PRO A 86 6.45 -0.11 15.65
CA PRO A 86 5.77 -0.43 14.40
C PRO A 86 4.39 -1.06 14.65
N MET A 87 3.50 -0.90 13.68
CA MET A 87 2.29 -1.66 13.53
C MET A 87 2.61 -3.14 13.40
N ILE A 88 1.72 -3.95 13.96
CA ILE A 88 1.81 -5.41 13.97
C ILE A 88 0.86 -5.94 12.90
N PHE A 89 1.34 -6.87 12.09
CA PHE A 89 0.55 -7.65 11.17
C PHE A 89 0.65 -9.12 11.56
N ASP A 90 -0.48 -9.76 11.81
CA ASP A 90 -0.58 -11.14 12.29
C ASP A 90 -0.98 -12.14 11.19
N GLY A 91 -1.00 -11.69 9.92
CA GLY A 91 -1.50 -12.48 8.80
C GLY A 91 -3.02 -12.39 8.58
N SER A 92 -3.71 -11.51 9.30
CA SER A 92 -5.13 -11.20 9.06
C SER A 92 -5.32 -10.24 7.86
N LEU A 93 -6.42 -9.50 7.84
CA LEU A 93 -6.69 -8.45 6.84
C LEU A 93 -6.35 -7.05 7.36
N LYS A 94 -5.69 -6.95 8.52
CA LYS A 94 -5.50 -5.67 9.22
C LYS A 94 -4.11 -5.55 9.82
N MET A 95 -3.53 -4.35 9.73
CA MET A 95 -2.42 -3.93 10.58
C MET A 95 -2.95 -3.23 11.82
N LYS A 96 -2.30 -3.43 12.96
CA LYS A 96 -2.73 -2.88 14.24
C LYS A 96 -1.65 -2.05 14.93
N CYS A 97 -2.04 -0.87 15.38
CA CYS A 97 -1.23 -0.01 16.24
C CYS A 97 -1.22 -0.50 17.68
N SER A 98 -0.06 -0.46 18.32
CA SER A 98 0.09 -0.95 19.70
C SER A 98 -0.29 0.09 20.76
N CYS A 99 -0.29 1.39 20.45
CA CYS A 99 -0.56 2.44 21.44
C CYS A 99 -2.06 2.74 21.59
N ASP A 100 -2.79 2.82 20.48
CA ASP A 100 -4.20 3.21 20.45
C ASP A 100 -5.14 2.09 19.98
N ASN A 101 -4.59 0.92 19.61
CA ASN A 101 -5.32 -0.21 19.03
C ASN A 101 -6.04 0.12 17.72
N SER A 102 -5.68 1.20 17.03
CA SER A 102 -6.24 1.50 15.72
C SER A 102 -5.86 0.42 14.71
N GLU A 103 -6.81 0.10 13.84
CA GLU A 103 -6.69 -0.96 12.85
C GLU A 103 -6.79 -0.37 11.43
N TYR A 104 -6.01 -0.93 10.50
CA TYR A 104 -5.93 -0.45 9.13
C TYR A 104 -6.00 -1.61 8.15
N SER A 105 -6.83 -1.48 7.12
CA SER A 105 -7.00 -2.48 6.07
C SER A 105 -5.72 -2.63 5.25
N ILE A 106 -5.26 -3.87 5.04
CA ILE A 106 -4.15 -4.13 4.11
C ILE A 106 -4.56 -4.10 2.63
N ILE A 107 -5.86 -3.96 2.36
CA ILE A 107 -6.38 -3.92 0.98
C ILE A 107 -6.16 -2.53 0.38
N ASP A 108 -6.37 -1.48 1.16
CA ASP A 108 -6.41 -0.08 0.70
C ASP A 108 -5.87 0.92 1.71
N GLY A 109 -5.36 0.48 2.87
CA GLY A 109 -4.86 1.36 3.93
C GLY A 109 -5.95 2.05 4.74
N SER A 110 -7.25 1.79 4.49
CA SER A 110 -8.34 2.50 5.14
C SER A 110 -8.41 2.23 6.65
N PRO A 111 -8.67 3.26 7.48
CA PRO A 111 -8.88 3.08 8.91
C PRO A 111 -10.14 2.23 9.17
N GLN A 112 -10.01 1.24 10.04
CA GLN A 112 -11.09 0.31 10.43
C GLN A 112 -11.66 0.64 11.82
N THR A 113 -11.02 1.56 12.54
CA THR A 113 -11.45 2.03 13.87
C THR A 113 -12.33 3.27 13.73
N ALA A 114 -13.52 3.23 14.32
CA ALA A 114 -14.48 4.33 14.27
C ALA A 114 -13.86 5.65 14.77
N GLY A 115 -14.06 6.73 14.01
CA GLY A 115 -13.52 8.07 14.32
C GLY A 115 -12.08 8.31 13.87
N ASN A 116 -11.37 7.28 13.37
CA ASN A 116 -10.06 7.46 12.77
C ASN A 116 -10.20 7.85 11.29
N LEU A 117 -9.46 8.87 10.86
CA LEU A 117 -9.52 9.44 9.51
C LEU A 117 -8.20 9.34 8.75
N HIS A 118 -7.12 8.90 9.39
CA HIS A 118 -5.78 8.84 8.81
C HIS A 118 -5.57 7.48 8.17
N PHE A 119 -5.25 7.42 6.88
CA PHE A 119 -4.98 6.14 6.21
C PHE A 119 -3.57 5.65 6.50
N ALA A 120 -3.37 4.34 6.46
CA ALA A 120 -2.04 3.77 6.41
C ALA A 120 -1.32 4.22 5.13
N ARG A 121 -0.15 4.83 5.29
CA ARG A 121 0.68 5.28 4.16
C ARG A 121 1.09 4.08 3.32
N GLU A 122 0.58 4.04 2.10
CA GLU A 122 0.98 3.08 1.08
C GLU A 122 2.25 3.58 0.37
N TYR A 123 3.09 2.66 -0.10
CA TYR A 123 4.24 2.92 -0.95
C TYR A 123 4.00 2.37 -2.36
N ARG A 124 4.65 3.00 -3.35
CA ARG A 124 4.68 2.52 -4.72
C ARG A 124 5.62 1.34 -4.84
N VAL A 125 5.11 0.22 -5.33
CA VAL A 125 5.91 -0.97 -5.64
C VAL A 125 6.10 -1.10 -7.15
N ASN A 126 7.35 -1.03 -7.59
CA ASN A 126 7.77 -1.17 -8.98
C ASN A 126 8.43 -2.53 -9.18
N GLN A 127 7.86 -3.38 -10.03
CA GLN A 127 8.51 -4.63 -10.40
C GLN A 127 9.60 -4.34 -11.43
N ILE A 128 10.87 -4.55 -11.04
CA ILE A 128 12.04 -4.30 -11.90
C ILE A 128 12.25 -5.49 -12.85
N ASN A 129 12.11 -6.71 -12.31
CA ASN A 129 12.22 -7.97 -13.03
C ASN A 129 11.43 -9.07 -12.27
N PRO A 130 11.39 -10.34 -12.73
CA PRO A 130 10.59 -11.39 -12.08
C PRO A 130 10.93 -11.65 -10.60
N SER A 131 12.17 -11.39 -10.16
CA SER A 131 12.61 -11.67 -8.79
C SER A 131 12.97 -10.41 -7.98
N THR A 132 12.82 -9.21 -8.55
CA THR A 132 13.24 -7.96 -7.89
C THR A 132 12.13 -6.94 -7.95
N ILE A 133 11.77 -6.39 -6.80
CA ILE A 133 10.86 -5.25 -6.69
C ILE A 133 11.56 -4.08 -5.98
N ASN A 134 11.15 -2.87 -6.33
CA ASN A 134 11.64 -1.63 -5.76
C ASN A 134 10.47 -0.83 -5.16
N ILE A 135 10.63 -0.38 -3.92
CA ILE A 135 9.61 0.29 -3.11
C ILE A 135 10.02 1.75 -2.96
N THR A 136 9.10 2.66 -3.31
CA THR A 136 9.31 4.11 -3.35
C THR A 136 8.11 4.88 -2.80
N ASN A 137 8.26 6.18 -2.51
CA ASN A 137 7.12 7.06 -2.28
C ASN A 137 6.23 7.17 -3.55
N PHE A 138 4.97 7.57 -3.38
CA PHE A 138 4.05 7.82 -4.51
C PHE A 138 4.41 9.05 -5.34
#